data_AF-A0A1H3BQX5-F1
#
_entry.id   AF-A0A1H3BQX5-F1
#
_cell.length_a   1.000
_cell.length_b   1.000
_cell.length_c   1.000
_cell.angle_alpha   90.00
_cell.angle_beta   90.00
_cell.angle_gamma   90.00
#
_symmetry.space_group_name_H-M   'P 1'
#
loop_
_entity.id
_entity.type
_entity.pdbx_description
1 polymer ?
#
loop_
_entity_poly.entity_id
_entity_poly.type
_entity_poly.pdbx_seq_one_letter_code
_entity_poly.pdbx_strand_id
1 'polypeptide(L)'
;MKVLAFAASNSRSSINKRLVTHAAEVFAQEIDTTAETEVIDLNDYELPIYSEDREADGGVPELAKALYAKLGEADAILISYAEHNGNYSAVWKNTFDWMSRIDQKVFQDKPMVIMATSPGQGGGGRVLKIAEDSIGVFGAKVKGSVSVATFGDNFDLERGRLTHGESSAALKAALTDLHAAL
;
A
#
# COMPACT_ATOMS: atom_id res chain seq x y z
N MET A 1 8.07 -16.52 -4.33
CA MET A 1 6.86 -15.87 -3.77
C MET A 1 6.58 -14.58 -4.53
N LYS A 2 5.31 -14.19 -4.70
CA LYS A 2 4.90 -12.95 -5.38
C LYS A 2 4.52 -11.88 -4.36
N VAL A 3 5.21 -10.75 -4.34
CA VAL A 3 4.92 -9.62 -3.47
C VAL A 3 4.43 -8.45 -4.30
N LEU A 4 3.19 -8.02 -4.07
CA LEU A 4 2.61 -6.87 -4.77
C LEU A 4 2.78 -5.60 -3.93
N ALA A 5 3.35 -4.56 -4.52
CA ALA A 5 3.65 -3.30 -3.88
C ALA A 5 2.95 -2.14 -4.58
N PHE A 6 2.31 -1.23 -3.83
CA PHE A 6 1.72 -0.03 -4.41
C PHE A 6 1.51 1.10 -3.41
N ALA A 7 1.42 2.32 -3.94
CA ALA A 7 1.01 3.47 -3.16
C ALA A 7 -0.48 3.72 -3.33
N ALA A 8 -1.18 3.98 -2.24
CA ALA A 8 -2.55 4.49 -2.23
C ALA A 8 -2.59 5.98 -2.62
N SER A 9 -2.08 6.30 -3.81
CA SER A 9 -1.96 7.65 -4.38
C SER A 9 -1.93 7.60 -5.91
N ASN A 10 -2.48 8.63 -6.55
CA ASN A 10 -2.39 8.86 -8.00
C ASN A 10 -1.41 9.98 -8.37
N SER A 11 -0.66 10.52 -7.40
CA SER A 11 0.38 11.51 -7.72
C SER A 11 1.55 10.84 -8.45
N ARG A 12 1.88 11.32 -9.65
CA ARG A 12 3.05 10.86 -10.43
C ARG A 12 4.38 11.08 -9.71
N SER A 13 4.43 12.01 -8.75
CA SER A 13 5.58 12.29 -7.91
C SER A 13 5.39 11.81 -6.46
N SER A 14 4.51 10.83 -6.24
CA SER A 14 4.17 10.32 -4.90
C SER A 14 5.40 9.87 -4.11
N ILE A 15 5.61 10.49 -2.96
CA ILE A 15 6.61 10.06 -1.96
C ILE A 15 6.25 8.70 -1.35
N ASN A 16 4.97 8.34 -1.29
CA ASN A 16 4.51 7.03 -0.85
C ASN A 16 4.83 5.95 -1.90
N LYS A 17 4.80 6.31 -3.19
CA LYS A 17 5.28 5.40 -4.26
C LYS A 17 6.78 5.15 -4.13
N ARG A 18 7.57 6.20 -3.86
CA ARG A 18 9.02 6.04 -3.59
C ARG A 18 9.29 5.14 -2.39
N LEU A 19 8.54 5.33 -1.29
CA LEU A 19 8.68 4.51 -0.08
C LEU A 19 8.34 3.03 -0.33
N VAL A 20 7.21 2.73 -0.96
CA VAL A 20 6.80 1.33 -1.21
C VAL A 20 7.71 0.65 -2.23
N THR A 21 8.21 1.38 -3.24
CA THR A 21 9.21 0.86 -4.18
C THR A 21 10.48 0.47 -3.44
N HIS A 22 10.98 1.34 -2.57
CA HIS A 22 12.14 1.03 -1.73
C HIS A 22 11.89 -0.19 -0.82
N ALA A 23 10.71 -0.30 -0.21
CA ALA A 23 10.35 -1.46 0.60
C ALA A 23 10.36 -2.77 -0.20
N ALA A 24 9.84 -2.74 -1.42
CA ALA A 24 9.87 -3.90 -2.33
C ALA A 24 11.31 -4.28 -2.71
N GLU A 25 12.18 -3.30 -2.98
CA GLU A 25 13.60 -3.52 -3.25
C GLU A 25 14.32 -4.16 -2.05
N VAL A 26 14.12 -3.63 -0.83
CA VAL A 26 14.68 -4.20 0.40
C VAL A 26 14.20 -5.64 0.60
N PHE A 27 12.91 -5.91 0.37
CA PHE A 27 12.38 -7.26 0.49
C PHE A 27 13.09 -8.23 -0.46
N ALA A 28 13.17 -7.89 -1.75
CA ALA A 28 13.79 -8.74 -2.78
C ALA A 28 15.32 -8.84 -2.68
N GLN A 29 16.00 -7.86 -2.09
CA GLN A 29 17.47 -7.84 -2.05
C GLN A 29 18.06 -8.30 -0.72
N GLU A 30 17.33 -8.11 0.38
CA GLU A 30 17.85 -8.34 1.73
C GLU A 30 17.06 -9.36 2.56
N ILE A 31 15.79 -9.62 2.22
CA ILE A 31 14.90 -10.50 3.01
C ILE A 31 14.70 -11.85 2.33
N ASP A 32 14.18 -11.86 1.11
CA ASP A 32 14.05 -13.05 0.27
C ASP A 32 14.51 -12.74 -1.16
N THR A 33 15.69 -13.23 -1.51
CA THR A 33 16.30 -13.05 -2.83
C THR A 33 15.66 -13.89 -3.94
N THR A 34 14.71 -14.76 -3.59
CA THR A 34 13.90 -15.54 -4.53
C THR A 34 12.50 -14.97 -4.74
N ALA A 35 12.16 -13.87 -4.05
CA ALA A 35 10.88 -13.21 -4.19
C ALA A 35 10.78 -12.44 -5.53
N GLU A 36 9.64 -12.58 -6.19
CA GLU A 36 9.24 -11.76 -7.32
C GLU A 36 8.43 -10.58 -6.78
N THR A 37 8.99 -9.37 -6.87
CA THR A 37 8.30 -8.15 -6.46
C THR A 37 7.75 -7.42 -7.67
N GLU A 38 6.52 -6.91 -7.52
CA GLU A 38 5.86 -6.11 -8.55
C GLU A 38 5.33 -4.81 -7.95
N VAL A 39 5.76 -3.67 -8.50
CA VAL A 39 5.25 -2.36 -8.11
C VAL A 39 4.25 -1.87 -9.15
N ILE A 40 2.99 -1.64 -8.75
CA ILE A 40 1.95 -1.09 -9.64
C ILE A 40 1.68 0.39 -9.36
N ASP A 41 1.09 1.09 -10.34
CA ASP A 41 0.63 2.47 -10.22
C ASP A 41 -0.90 2.52 -10.24
N LEU A 42 -1.52 3.20 -9.28
CA LEU A 42 -2.99 3.35 -9.26
C LEU A 42 -3.51 4.23 -10.40
N ASN A 43 -2.65 4.99 -11.10
CA ASN A 43 -3.04 5.67 -12.33
C ASN A 43 -3.44 4.68 -13.45
N ASP A 44 -2.96 3.43 -13.41
CA ASP A 44 -3.35 2.39 -14.37
C ASP A 44 -4.73 1.77 -14.04
N TYR A 45 -5.31 2.16 -12.90
CA TYR A 45 -6.59 1.68 -12.39
C TYR A 45 -7.54 2.85 -12.09
N GLU A 46 -7.58 3.84 -12.97
CA GLU A 46 -8.49 4.98 -12.84
C GLU A 46 -9.95 4.52 -12.94
N LEU A 47 -10.76 4.90 -11.96
CA LEU A 47 -12.14 4.46 -11.80
C LEU A 47 -13.08 5.67 -11.72
N PRO A 48 -14.32 5.55 -12.24
CA PRO A 48 -15.34 6.54 -11.93
C PRO A 48 -15.55 6.62 -10.42
N ILE A 49 -16.03 7.76 -9.92
CA ILE A 49 -16.42 7.84 -8.51
C ILE A 49 -17.56 6.84 -8.26
N TYR A 50 -17.41 6.02 -7.22
CA TYR A 50 -18.40 5.04 -6.82
C TYR A 50 -19.75 5.69 -6.53
N SER A 51 -20.80 5.08 -7.05
CA SER A 51 -22.19 5.29 -6.63
C SER A 51 -22.98 4.00 -6.86
N GLU A 52 -24.00 3.77 -6.05
CA GLU A 52 -24.88 2.60 -6.20
C GLU A 52 -25.55 2.58 -7.57
N ASP A 53 -25.93 3.75 -8.11
CA ASP A 53 -26.51 3.86 -9.46
C ASP A 53 -25.55 3.37 -10.55
N ARG A 54 -24.25 3.71 -10.46
CA ARG A 54 -23.25 3.25 -11.44
C ARG A 54 -23.02 1.75 -11.34
N GLU A 55 -23.04 1.21 -10.13
CA GLU A 55 -22.98 -0.24 -9.91
C GLU A 55 -24.21 -0.93 -10.50
N ALA A 56 -25.41 -0.40 -10.29
CA ALA A 56 -26.64 -0.96 -10.83
C ALA A 56 -26.67 -0.92 -12.38
N ASP A 57 -26.21 0.17 -12.97
CA ASP A 57 -26.25 0.38 -14.43
C ASP A 57 -25.17 -0.42 -15.17
N GLY A 58 -23.95 -0.49 -14.62
CA GLY A 58 -22.78 -1.00 -15.32
C GLY A 58 -22.03 -2.13 -14.63
N GLY A 59 -22.43 -2.50 -13.42
CA GLY A 59 -21.68 -3.41 -12.56
C GLY A 59 -20.35 -2.83 -12.07
N VAL A 60 -19.52 -3.69 -11.49
CA VAL A 60 -18.16 -3.30 -11.05
C VAL A 60 -17.25 -3.10 -12.27
N PRO A 61 -16.52 -1.98 -12.38
CA PRO A 61 -15.59 -1.74 -13.50
C PRO A 61 -14.50 -2.80 -13.62
N GLU A 62 -14.10 -3.11 -14.86
CA GLU A 62 -13.07 -4.13 -15.14
C GLU A 62 -11.71 -3.80 -14.50
N LEU A 63 -11.34 -2.51 -14.40
CA LEU A 63 -10.10 -2.12 -13.73
C LEU A 63 -10.14 -2.40 -12.22
N ALA A 64 -11.30 -2.27 -11.56
CA ALA A 64 -11.44 -2.65 -10.16
C ALA A 64 -11.32 -4.17 -9.99
N LYS A 65 -11.91 -4.96 -10.90
CA LYS A 65 -11.75 -6.42 -10.93
C LYS A 65 -10.30 -6.83 -11.17
N ALA A 66 -9.61 -6.16 -12.09
CA ALA A 66 -8.21 -6.41 -12.40
C ALA A 66 -7.31 -6.16 -11.18
N LEU A 67 -7.51 -5.03 -10.47
CA LEU A 67 -6.75 -4.76 -9.25
C LEU A 67 -7.07 -5.77 -8.14
N TYR A 68 -8.34 -6.09 -7.93
CA TYR A 68 -8.77 -7.09 -6.96
C TYR A 68 -8.15 -8.46 -7.24
N ALA A 69 -8.14 -8.90 -8.50
CA ALA A 69 -7.47 -10.14 -8.91
C ALA A 69 -5.96 -10.10 -8.61
N LYS A 70 -5.31 -8.96 -8.88
CA LYS A 70 -3.87 -8.76 -8.61
C LYS A 70 -3.53 -8.90 -7.13
N LEU A 71 -4.36 -8.35 -6.25
CA LEU A 71 -4.23 -8.53 -4.79
C LEU A 71 -4.36 -10.01 -4.41
N GLY A 72 -5.25 -10.74 -5.07
CA GLY A 72 -5.51 -12.16 -4.83
C GLY A 72 -4.40 -13.09 -5.30
N GLU A 73 -3.73 -12.75 -6.40
CA GLU A 73 -2.59 -13.49 -6.94
C GLU A 73 -1.30 -13.33 -6.11
N ALA A 74 -1.19 -12.25 -5.33
CA ALA A 74 -0.02 -12.00 -4.50
C ALA A 74 0.03 -12.94 -3.29
N ASP A 75 1.22 -13.35 -2.88
CA ASP A 75 1.42 -14.04 -1.59
C ASP A 75 1.42 -13.03 -0.44
N ALA A 76 1.98 -11.84 -0.67
CA ALA A 76 2.00 -10.73 0.28
C ALA A 76 1.80 -9.36 -0.39
N ILE A 77 1.34 -8.39 0.39
CA ILE A 77 1.09 -7.02 -0.08
C ILE A 77 1.94 -6.02 0.71
N LEU A 78 2.51 -5.04 0.00
CA LEU A 78 3.11 -3.84 0.56
C LEU A 78 2.29 -2.63 0.10
N ILE A 79 1.73 -1.87 1.04
CA ILE A 79 0.93 -0.69 0.69
C ILE A 79 1.41 0.55 1.44
N SER A 80 1.60 1.65 0.72
CA SER A 80 1.95 2.95 1.31
C SER A 80 0.84 3.98 1.11
N TYR A 81 0.24 4.44 2.21
CA TYR A 81 -0.92 5.33 2.23
C TYR A 81 -0.53 6.80 2.20
N ALA A 82 -1.01 7.51 1.18
CA ALA A 82 -0.99 8.97 1.18
C ALA A 82 -2.09 9.53 2.10
N GLU A 83 -1.72 10.45 2.99
CA GLU A 83 -2.66 11.14 3.88
C GLU A 83 -3.16 12.43 3.23
N HIS A 84 -4.46 12.50 2.94
CA HIS A 84 -5.13 13.72 2.47
C HIS A 84 -6.09 14.19 3.57
N ASN A 85 -5.85 15.37 4.13
CA ASN A 85 -6.67 15.96 5.21
C ASN A 85 -6.86 15.02 6.43
N GLY A 86 -5.82 14.27 6.80
CA GLY A 86 -5.87 13.33 7.92
C GLY A 86 -6.60 12.03 7.63
N ASN A 87 -6.92 11.74 6.37
CA ASN A 87 -7.66 10.55 5.94
C ASN A 87 -7.03 9.91 4.68
N TYR A 88 -7.65 8.85 4.18
CA TYR A 88 -7.30 8.22 2.91
C TYR A 88 -7.30 9.22 1.75
N SER A 89 -6.41 8.99 0.79
CA SER A 89 -6.51 9.67 -0.50
C SER A 89 -7.83 9.33 -1.19
N ALA A 90 -8.39 10.30 -1.92
CA ALA A 90 -9.66 10.12 -2.62
C ALA A 90 -9.61 8.97 -3.63
N VAL A 91 -8.48 8.83 -4.35
CA VAL A 91 -8.27 7.71 -5.28
C VAL A 91 -8.32 6.38 -4.55
N TRP A 92 -7.62 6.23 -3.43
CA TRP A 92 -7.61 4.97 -2.70
C TRP A 92 -8.99 4.63 -2.16
N LYS A 93 -9.67 5.59 -1.52
CA LYS A 93 -11.01 5.35 -0.96
C LYS A 93 -11.98 4.92 -2.07
N ASN A 94 -11.95 5.59 -3.22
CA ASN A 94 -12.81 5.24 -4.36
C ASN A 94 -12.49 3.84 -4.92
N THR A 95 -11.21 3.54 -5.14
CA THR A 95 -10.76 2.24 -5.64
C THR A 95 -11.13 1.12 -4.67
N PHE A 96 -10.93 1.35 -3.38
CA PHE A 96 -11.31 0.42 -2.32
C PHE A 96 -12.82 0.18 -2.27
N ASP A 97 -13.63 1.24 -2.38
CA ASP A 97 -15.09 1.14 -2.39
C ASP A 97 -15.56 0.24 -3.52
N TRP A 98 -15.06 0.45 -4.75
CA TRP A 98 -15.36 -0.43 -5.88
C TRP A 98 -14.95 -1.88 -5.66
N MET A 99 -13.73 -2.13 -5.16
CA MET A 99 -13.26 -3.50 -4.90
C MET A 99 -14.11 -4.19 -3.82
N SER A 100 -14.59 -3.45 -2.82
CA SER A 100 -15.45 -4.00 -1.77
C SER A 100 -16.82 -4.48 -2.28
N ARG A 101 -17.21 -4.06 -3.48
CA ARG A 101 -18.43 -4.52 -4.16
C ARG A 101 -18.26 -5.87 -4.85
N ILE A 102 -17.02 -6.32 -5.06
CA ILE A 102 -16.72 -7.66 -5.58
C ILE A 102 -16.84 -8.67 -4.43
N ASP A 103 -16.11 -8.41 -3.34
CA ASP A 103 -16.12 -9.18 -2.11
C ASP A 103 -15.69 -8.28 -0.95
N GLN A 104 -16.28 -8.49 0.24
CA GLN A 104 -15.91 -7.75 1.43
C GLN A 104 -14.44 -7.96 1.81
N LYS A 105 -13.88 -9.16 1.61
CA LYS A 105 -12.46 -9.46 1.83
C LYS A 105 -11.62 -8.94 0.67
N VAL A 106 -11.56 -7.62 0.50
CA VAL A 106 -10.76 -6.94 -0.53
C VAL A 106 -9.31 -7.47 -0.60
N PHE A 107 -8.71 -7.69 0.57
CA PHE A 107 -7.34 -8.18 0.69
C PHE A 107 -7.22 -9.69 0.85
N GLN A 108 -8.31 -10.45 0.73
CA GLN A 108 -8.27 -11.91 0.53
C GLN A 108 -7.39 -12.68 1.53
N ASP A 109 -7.45 -12.28 2.80
CA ASP A 109 -6.70 -12.87 3.92
C ASP A 109 -5.15 -12.81 3.74
N LYS A 110 -4.66 -11.89 2.90
CA LYS A 110 -3.23 -11.73 2.56
C LYS A 110 -2.45 -11.07 3.69
N PRO A 111 -1.26 -11.60 4.04
CA PRO A 111 -0.33 -10.92 4.93
C PRO A 111 0.24 -9.66 4.25
N MET A 112 0.43 -8.60 5.02
CA MET A 112 0.90 -7.34 4.47
C MET A 112 1.67 -6.46 5.44
N VAL A 113 2.47 -5.55 4.89
CA VAL A 113 3.02 -4.40 5.60
C VAL A 113 2.34 -3.14 5.09
N ILE A 114 1.83 -2.34 6.02
CA ILE A 114 1.25 -1.03 5.75
C ILE A 114 2.25 0.06 6.10
N MET A 115 2.28 1.10 5.29
CA MET A 115 3.24 2.19 5.45
C MET A 115 2.56 3.53 5.20
N ALA A 116 3.15 4.61 5.67
CA ALA A 116 2.80 5.96 5.25
C ALA A 116 4.03 6.86 5.34
N THR A 117 4.03 7.92 4.54
CA THR A 117 5.02 9.00 4.64
C THR A 117 4.41 10.35 4.34
N SER A 118 4.97 11.40 4.96
CA SER A 118 4.62 12.79 4.69
C SER A 118 5.85 13.69 4.77
N PRO A 119 5.82 14.89 4.14
CA PRO A 119 6.86 15.90 4.36
C PRO A 119 6.90 16.43 5.81
N GLY A 120 5.81 16.30 6.56
CA GLY A 120 5.70 16.78 7.93
C GLY A 120 6.11 15.76 8.99
N GLN A 121 6.19 16.23 10.23
CA GLN A 121 6.50 15.44 11.42
C GLN A 121 5.53 14.28 11.69
N GLY A 122 4.30 14.36 11.16
CA GLY A 122 3.27 13.34 11.39
C GLY A 122 3.46 12.03 10.58
N GLY A 123 4.30 12.03 9.54
CA GLY A 123 4.60 10.83 8.74
C GLY A 123 3.42 10.13 8.06
N GLY A 124 2.24 10.76 7.98
CA GLY A 124 1.02 10.08 7.54
C GLY A 124 0.41 9.16 8.62
N GLY A 125 0.74 9.38 9.89
CA GLY A 125 0.29 8.53 10.98
C GLY A 125 -1.23 8.52 11.21
N ARG A 126 -1.99 9.53 10.76
CA ARG A 126 -3.46 9.52 10.94
C ARG A 126 -4.11 8.56 9.97
N VAL A 127 -3.75 8.61 8.69
CA VAL A 127 -4.27 7.64 7.70
C VAL A 127 -3.81 6.22 8.03
N LEU A 128 -2.58 6.06 8.51
CA LEU A 128 -2.05 4.75 8.88
C LEU A 128 -2.84 4.13 10.04
N LYS A 129 -3.17 4.93 11.07
CA LYS A 129 -4.03 4.50 12.16
C LYS A 129 -5.44 4.09 11.69
N ILE A 130 -6.03 4.87 10.77
CA ILE A 130 -7.33 4.52 10.18
C ILE A 130 -7.26 3.16 9.46
N ALA A 131 -6.15 2.90 8.75
CA ALA A 131 -5.90 1.61 8.12
C ALA A 131 -5.78 0.49 9.15
N GLU A 132 -4.91 0.63 10.16
CA GLU A 132 -4.75 -0.36 11.24
C GLU A 132 -6.08 -0.75 11.88
N ASP A 133 -6.92 0.24 12.20
CA ASP A 133 -8.17 0.04 12.92
C ASP A 133 -9.24 -0.72 12.09
N SER A 134 -9.18 -0.65 10.75
CA SER A 134 -10.29 -1.10 9.90
C SER A 134 -9.92 -2.19 8.88
N ILE A 135 -8.67 -2.24 8.41
CA ILE A 135 -8.28 -3.03 7.24
C ILE A 135 -8.40 -4.54 7.48
N GLY A 136 -8.26 -4.99 8.73
CA GLY A 136 -8.44 -6.40 9.10
C GLY A 136 -9.84 -6.94 8.82
N VAL A 137 -10.88 -6.09 8.91
CA VAL A 137 -12.27 -6.46 8.55
C VAL A 137 -12.39 -6.84 7.08
N PHE A 138 -11.51 -6.31 6.23
CA PHE A 138 -11.47 -6.53 4.79
C PHE A 138 -10.41 -7.56 4.36
N GLY A 139 -10.02 -8.44 5.29
CA GLY A 139 -9.13 -9.57 5.01
C GLY A 139 -7.66 -9.21 4.94
N ALA A 140 -7.21 -8.08 5.48
CA ALA A 140 -5.78 -7.82 5.61
C ALA A 140 -5.21 -8.45 6.88
N LYS A 141 -4.09 -9.16 6.77
CA LYS A 141 -3.32 -9.65 7.93
C LYS A 141 -2.07 -8.79 8.12
N VAL A 142 -2.21 -7.66 8.79
CA VAL A 142 -1.10 -6.72 9.02
C VAL A 142 0.01 -7.36 9.86
N LYS A 143 1.24 -7.35 9.33
CA LYS A 143 2.46 -7.89 9.96
C LYS A 143 3.43 -6.81 10.40
N GLY A 144 3.28 -5.60 9.87
CA GLY A 144 4.04 -4.44 10.29
C GLY A 144 3.39 -3.16 9.81
N SER A 145 3.66 -2.08 10.54
CA SER A 145 3.17 -0.74 10.27
C SER A 145 4.31 0.25 10.41
N VAL A 146 4.58 1.05 9.37
CA VAL A 146 5.75 1.94 9.33
C VAL A 146 5.33 3.34 8.89
N SER A 147 5.56 4.32 9.76
CA SER A 147 5.36 5.74 9.47
C SER A 147 6.72 6.41 9.29
N VAL A 148 6.91 7.11 8.16
CA VAL A 148 8.13 7.87 7.88
C VAL A 148 7.82 9.36 7.91
N ALA A 149 8.20 10.01 9.00
CA ALA A 149 8.11 11.46 9.14
C ALA A 149 9.20 12.18 8.33
N THR A 150 8.97 13.47 8.06
CA THR A 150 9.94 14.38 7.43
C THR A 150 10.67 13.73 6.25
N PHE A 151 9.89 13.28 5.25
CA PHE A 151 10.41 12.46 4.15
C PHE A 151 11.69 13.00 3.49
N GLY A 152 11.80 14.32 3.32
CA GLY A 152 12.98 14.96 2.73
C GLY A 152 14.28 14.76 3.52
N ASP A 153 14.18 14.55 4.84
CA ASP A 153 15.33 14.31 5.73
C ASP A 153 15.64 12.81 5.86
N ASN A 154 14.61 11.97 5.72
CA ASN A 154 14.69 10.53 5.95
C ASN A 154 14.83 9.69 4.66
N PHE A 155 14.81 10.31 3.49
CA PHE A 155 14.88 9.61 2.21
C PHE A 155 15.88 10.25 1.25
N ASP A 156 16.87 9.47 0.84
CA ASP A 156 17.85 9.83 -0.19
C ASP A 156 17.20 9.70 -1.57
N LEU A 157 16.79 10.83 -2.14
CA LEU A 157 16.08 10.89 -3.43
C LEU A 157 16.94 10.40 -4.61
N GLU A 158 18.26 10.60 -4.54
CA GLU A 158 19.18 10.17 -5.61
C GLU A 158 19.37 8.66 -5.58
N ARG A 159 19.52 8.08 -4.39
CA ARG A 159 19.68 6.63 -4.22
C ARG A 159 18.37 5.86 -4.14
N GLY A 160 17.23 6.54 -4.04
CA GLY A 160 15.92 5.91 -3.99
C GLY A 160 15.67 5.11 -2.71
N ARG A 161 16.27 5.48 -1.57
CA ARG A 161 16.21 4.69 -0.34
C ARG A 161 16.06 5.51 0.92
N LEU A 162 15.53 4.91 1.97
CA LEU A 162 15.58 5.50 3.30
C LEU A 162 17.03 5.70 3.74
N THR A 163 17.29 6.80 4.44
CA THR A 163 18.56 7.01 5.13
C THR A 163 18.68 6.03 6.30
N HIS A 164 19.90 5.68 6.68
CA HIS A 164 20.14 4.81 7.84
C HIS A 164 19.53 5.45 9.10
N GLY A 165 18.84 4.66 9.91
CA GLY A 165 18.21 5.14 11.13
C GLY A 165 16.98 4.33 11.52
N GLU A 166 16.17 4.91 12.40
CA GLU A 166 14.99 4.28 12.99
C GLU A 166 13.98 3.81 11.92
N SER A 167 13.64 4.68 10.96
CA SER A 167 12.71 4.34 9.87
C SER A 167 13.19 3.16 9.02
N SER A 168 14.49 3.11 8.71
CA SER A 168 15.08 2.01 7.93
C SER A 168 15.08 0.69 8.74
N ALA A 169 15.40 0.76 10.03
CA ALA A 169 15.36 -0.40 10.91
C ALA A 169 13.93 -0.92 11.12
N ALA A 170 12.96 -0.02 11.32
CA ALA A 170 11.55 -0.36 11.46
C ALA A 170 10.99 -1.01 10.18
N LEU A 171 11.35 -0.48 9.00
CA LEU A 171 10.98 -1.09 7.72
C LEU A 171 11.54 -2.51 7.60
N LYS A 172 12.84 -2.69 7.88
CA LYS A 172 13.48 -4.01 7.80
C LYS A 172 12.87 -5.01 8.76
N ALA A 173 12.53 -4.60 9.98
CA ALA A 173 11.85 -5.43 10.96
C ALA A 173 10.46 -5.86 10.46
N ALA A 174 9.63 -4.91 10.00
CA ALA A 174 8.29 -5.18 9.47
C ALA A 174 8.32 -6.15 8.27
N LEU A 175 9.28 -5.99 7.35
CA LEU A 175 9.46 -6.89 6.21
C LEU A 175 9.94 -8.28 6.62
N THR A 176 10.75 -8.38 7.68
CA THR A 176 11.18 -9.67 8.25
C THR A 176 10.00 -10.41 8.89
N ASP A 177 9.17 -9.69 9.66
CA ASP A 177 7.95 -10.24 10.27
C ASP A 177 6.92 -10.68 9.23
N LEU A 178 6.84 -9.94 8.11
CA LEU A 178 6.04 -10.34 6.96
C LEU A 178 6.52 -11.66 6.37
N HIS A 179 7.82 -11.78 6.08
CA HIS A 179 8.41 -12.99 5.52
C HIS A 179 8.24 -14.20 6.44
N ALA A 180 8.38 -14.03 7.76
CA ALA A 180 8.17 -15.10 8.73
C ALA A 180 6.71 -15.62 8.79
N ALA A 181 5.74 -14.87 8.25
CA ALA A 181 4.33 -15.22 8.25
C ALA A 181 3.83 -15.83 6.93
N LEU A 182 4.73 -16.05 5.96
CA LEU A 182 4.48 -16.59 4.63
C LEU A 182 4.94 -18.05 4.54
#